data_AF-A0AAX2R8B6-F1
#
_entry.id   AF-A0AAX2R8B6-F1
#
_cell.length_a   1.000
_cell.length_b   1.000
_cell.length_c   1.000
_cell.angle_alpha   90.00
_cell.angle_beta   90.00
_cell.angle_gamma   90.00
#
_symmetry.space_group_name_H-M   'P 1'
#
loop_
_entity.id
_entity.type
_entity.pdbx_description
1 polymer ?
#
loop_
_entity_poly.entity_id
_entity_poly.type
_entity_poly.pdbx_seq_one_letter_code
_entity_poly.pdbx_strand_id
1 'polypeptide(L)'
;MTYFITSIYSDYFSHINIVGVIFPISTGRWWFLTAYFLLMLLAPFIEIALERVSRKQLLYTLILYFCINTIGPYLRPVNIGENLQNFIFIYLLGAYLRRIDKSKIKSKYILSVFIISTTLILVLMSFVIAIVNEKSISTALQLFLQYRNPLIYIQSVSLLLLFLNFHPFCNQSLNSLSKNVFSIYLLSEGLGYGIYTLWASIMEISIILGLSFIFLLSAIAIILDRIRGGIFSKIMFLSKNK
;
A
#
# COMPACT_ATOMS: atom_id res chain seq x y z
N MET A 1 9.18 -13.77 24.69
CA MET A 1 9.50 -12.65 23.80
C MET A 1 10.87 -12.81 23.15
N THR A 2 11.93 -13.13 23.89
CA THR A 2 13.29 -13.31 23.35
C THR A 2 13.38 -14.42 22.31
N TYR A 3 12.76 -15.59 22.53
CA TYR A 3 12.79 -16.70 21.56
C TYR A 3 12.02 -16.41 20.24
N PHE A 4 10.97 -15.58 20.33
CA PHE A 4 10.11 -15.21 19.20
C PHE A 4 10.73 -14.05 18.38
N ILE A 5 11.47 -13.17 19.06
CA ILE A 5 12.30 -12.15 18.42
C ILE A 5 13.52 -12.81 17.80
N THR A 6 14.17 -13.79 18.45
CA THR A 6 15.31 -14.52 17.86
C THR A 6 14.90 -15.45 16.72
N SER A 7 13.70 -16.05 16.74
CA SER A 7 13.24 -16.86 15.60
C SER A 7 12.93 -15.98 14.38
N ILE A 8 12.44 -14.75 14.59
CA ILE A 8 12.23 -13.77 13.50
C ILE A 8 13.55 -13.13 13.04
N TYR A 9 14.53 -12.93 13.94
CA TYR A 9 15.86 -12.41 13.58
C TYR A 9 16.76 -13.46 12.90
N SER A 10 16.63 -14.74 13.24
CA SER A 10 17.45 -15.84 12.69
C SER A 10 17.16 -16.13 11.22
N ASP A 11 15.90 -16.01 10.80
CA ASP A 11 15.49 -16.36 9.42
C ASP A 11 15.82 -15.29 8.39
N TYR A 12 16.06 -14.04 8.80
CA TYR A 12 16.30 -12.93 7.86
C TYR A 12 17.77 -12.62 7.60
N PHE A 13 18.70 -13.03 8.46
CA PHE A 13 20.12 -12.69 8.35
C PHE A 13 21.09 -13.85 8.08
N SER A 14 20.62 -15.11 8.02
CA SER A 14 21.54 -16.26 7.91
C SER A 14 21.68 -16.90 6.53
N HIS A 15 20.84 -16.58 5.55
CA HIS A 15 21.11 -16.89 4.14
C HIS A 15 20.55 -15.76 3.28
N ILE A 16 21.38 -15.04 2.52
CA ILE A 16 20.88 -14.21 1.42
C ILE A 16 20.11 -15.16 0.52
N ASN A 17 18.77 -15.07 0.49
CA ASN A 17 17.96 -15.84 -0.42
C ASN A 17 18.19 -15.27 -1.83
N ILE A 18 19.26 -15.75 -2.48
CA ILE A 18 19.71 -15.31 -3.81
C ILE A 18 18.57 -15.46 -4.82
N VAL A 19 17.77 -16.52 -4.71
CA VAL A 19 16.59 -16.73 -5.55
C VAL A 19 15.57 -15.60 -5.34
N GLY A 20 15.31 -15.20 -4.10
CA GLY A 20 14.44 -14.07 -3.79
C GLY A 20 15.01 -12.69 -4.11
N VAL A 21 16.33 -12.57 -4.29
CA VAL A 21 16.97 -11.34 -4.82
C VAL A 21 16.83 -11.27 -6.34
N ILE A 22 17.05 -12.38 -7.04
CA ILE A 22 17.04 -12.45 -8.50
C ILE A 22 15.60 -12.48 -9.05
N PHE A 23 14.68 -13.13 -8.34
CA PHE A 23 13.28 -13.32 -8.75
C PHE A 23 12.29 -12.76 -7.71
N PRO A 24 12.37 -11.47 -7.33
CA PRO A 24 11.60 -10.91 -6.22
C PRO A 24 10.08 -10.97 -6.43
N ILE A 25 9.63 -10.95 -7.70
CA ILE A 25 8.22 -11.10 -8.08
C ILE A 25 7.79 -12.57 -7.90
N SER A 26 8.53 -13.52 -8.47
CA SER A 26 8.16 -14.95 -8.42
C SER A 26 8.24 -15.51 -7.01
N THR A 27 9.17 -15.03 -6.18
CA THR A 27 9.28 -15.46 -4.78
C THR A 27 8.35 -14.70 -3.85
N GLY A 28 7.55 -13.74 -4.34
CA GLY A 28 6.67 -12.93 -3.51
C GLY A 28 7.40 -12.09 -2.46
N ARG A 29 8.68 -11.78 -2.67
CA ARG A 29 9.52 -11.08 -1.69
C ARG A 29 8.92 -9.73 -1.31
N TRP A 30 8.35 -9.05 -2.29
CA TRP A 30 7.57 -7.83 -2.10
C TRP A 30 6.15 -8.13 -2.54
N TRP A 31 5.27 -8.31 -1.56
CA TRP A 31 3.88 -8.73 -1.79
C TRP A 31 3.14 -7.74 -2.72
N PHE A 32 3.35 -6.43 -2.50
CA PHE A 32 2.71 -5.37 -3.29
C PHE A 32 3.22 -5.36 -4.73
N LEU A 33 4.55 -5.43 -4.95
CA LEU A 33 5.11 -5.50 -6.31
C LEU A 33 4.58 -6.72 -7.07
N THR A 34 4.52 -7.87 -6.39
CA THR A 34 4.06 -9.13 -6.98
C THR A 34 2.59 -9.04 -7.37
N ALA A 35 1.73 -8.60 -6.46
CA ALA A 35 0.30 -8.43 -6.72
C ALA A 35 0.04 -7.39 -7.82
N TYR A 36 0.79 -6.28 -7.82
CA TYR A 36 0.70 -5.25 -8.84
C TYR A 36 1.07 -5.78 -10.23
N PHE A 37 2.18 -6.50 -10.36
CA PHE A 37 2.61 -7.09 -11.62
C PHE A 37 1.59 -8.09 -12.17
N LEU A 38 1.07 -8.98 -11.31
CA LEU A 38 0.02 -9.91 -11.69
C LEU A 38 -1.28 -9.19 -12.12
N LEU A 39 -1.67 -8.13 -11.41
CA LEU A 39 -2.82 -7.32 -11.79
C LEU A 39 -2.60 -6.65 -13.15
N MET A 40 -1.40 -6.15 -13.47
CA MET A 40 -1.10 -5.58 -14.78
C MET A 40 -1.24 -6.61 -15.90
N LEU A 41 -0.81 -7.86 -15.69
CA LEU A 41 -1.00 -8.94 -16.64
C LEU A 41 -2.48 -9.27 -16.84
N LEU A 42 -3.28 -9.19 -15.77
CA LEU A 42 -4.72 -9.46 -15.81
C LEU A 42 -5.55 -8.27 -16.31
N ALA A 43 -5.02 -7.04 -16.24
CA ALA A 43 -5.76 -5.82 -16.54
C ALA A 43 -6.43 -5.82 -17.92
N PRO A 44 -5.77 -6.26 -19.02
CA PRO A 44 -6.43 -6.33 -20.33
C PRO A 44 -7.69 -7.21 -20.33
N PHE A 45 -7.65 -8.35 -19.65
CA PHE A 45 -8.79 -9.26 -19.55
C PHE A 45 -9.90 -8.69 -18.67
N ILE A 46 -9.52 -8.03 -17.57
CA ILE A 46 -10.47 -7.33 -16.69
C ILE A 46 -11.16 -6.20 -17.45
N GLU A 47 -10.45 -5.43 -18.28
CA GLU A 47 -11.03 -4.35 -19.08
C GLU A 47 -12.03 -4.86 -20.12
N ILE A 48 -11.72 -5.95 -20.84
CA ILE A 48 -12.68 -6.58 -21.76
C ILE A 48 -13.98 -6.98 -21.04
N ALA A 49 -13.87 -7.51 -19.82
CA ALA A 49 -15.05 -7.84 -19.01
C ALA A 49 -15.80 -6.56 -18.58
N LEU A 50 -15.08 -5.53 -18.15
CA LEU A 50 -15.64 -4.26 -17.72
C LEU A 50 -16.45 -3.59 -18.84
N GLU A 51 -16.03 -3.66 -20.10
CA GLU A 51 -16.79 -3.12 -21.24
C GLU A 51 -18.20 -3.70 -21.38
N ARG A 52 -18.39 -4.96 -20.97
CA ARG A 52 -19.67 -5.68 -21.12
C ARG A 52 -20.55 -5.63 -19.87
N VAL A 53 -19.95 -5.34 -18.71
CA VAL A 53 -20.65 -5.35 -17.42
C VAL A 53 -21.34 -4.01 -17.19
N SER A 54 -22.64 -4.05 -16.92
CA SER A 54 -23.40 -2.85 -16.53
C SER A 54 -22.94 -2.27 -15.20
N ARG A 55 -23.19 -0.97 -14.96
CA ARG A 55 -22.86 -0.33 -13.68
C ARG A 55 -23.50 -1.04 -12.47
N LYS A 56 -24.73 -1.55 -12.60
CA LYS A 56 -25.43 -2.29 -11.53
C LYS A 56 -24.76 -3.63 -11.22
N GLN A 57 -24.41 -4.40 -12.26
CA GLN A 57 -23.69 -5.66 -12.09
C GLN A 57 -22.33 -5.44 -11.43
N LEU A 58 -21.58 -4.42 -11.84
CA LEU A 58 -20.30 -4.08 -11.21
C LEU A 58 -20.48 -3.72 -9.72
N LEU A 59 -21.52 -2.96 -9.38
CA LEU A 59 -21.86 -2.64 -7.99
C LEU A 59 -22.18 -3.91 -7.18
N TYR A 60 -22.98 -4.82 -7.72
CA TYR A 60 -23.30 -6.09 -7.04
C TYR A 60 -22.06 -6.95 -6.84
N THR A 61 -21.18 -7.03 -7.84
CA THR A 61 -19.89 -7.71 -7.71
C THR A 61 -19.06 -7.10 -6.59
N LEU A 62 -18.97 -5.76 -6.51
CA LEU A 62 -18.23 -5.07 -5.45
C LEU A 62 -18.83 -5.33 -4.07
N ILE A 63 -20.16 -5.29 -3.93
CA ILE A 63 -20.85 -5.59 -2.66
C ILE A 63 -20.55 -7.02 -2.23
N LEU A 64 -20.69 -7.99 -3.14
CA LEU A 64 -20.40 -9.39 -2.85
C LEU A 64 -18.94 -9.57 -2.41
N TYR A 65 -18.00 -8.96 -3.12
CA TYR A 65 -16.58 -9.02 -2.78
C TYR A 65 -16.29 -8.39 -1.42
N PHE A 66 -16.90 -7.25 -1.13
CA PHE A 66 -16.78 -6.55 0.13
C PHE A 66 -17.32 -7.40 1.29
N CYS A 67 -18.48 -8.04 1.12
CA CYS A 67 -19.04 -8.98 2.09
C CYS A 67 -18.09 -10.17 2.32
N ILE A 68 -17.55 -10.77 1.25
CA ILE A 68 -16.59 -11.88 1.37
C ILE A 68 -15.32 -11.44 2.12
N ASN A 69 -14.77 -10.25 1.82
CA ASN A 69 -13.54 -9.77 2.45
C ASN A 69 -13.75 -9.31 3.90
N THR A 70 -14.93 -8.81 4.24
CA THR A 70 -15.24 -8.33 5.60
C THR A 70 -15.74 -9.45 6.50
N ILE A 71 -16.59 -10.35 6.00
CA ILE A 71 -17.21 -11.45 6.77
C ILE A 71 -16.33 -12.71 6.74
N GLY A 72 -15.68 -12.99 5.61
CA GLY A 72 -14.86 -14.19 5.40
C GLY A 72 -13.79 -14.45 6.46
N PRO A 73 -13.06 -13.43 6.96
CA PRO A 73 -12.10 -13.59 8.05
C PRO A 73 -12.68 -14.14 9.36
N TYR A 74 -13.97 -13.92 9.63
CA TYR A 74 -14.64 -14.51 10.80
C TYR A 74 -15.00 -15.99 10.60
N LEU A 75 -15.05 -16.45 9.35
CA LEU A 75 -15.37 -17.84 9.00
C LEU A 75 -14.11 -18.70 8.85
N ARG A 76 -13.00 -18.12 8.37
CA ARG A 76 -11.69 -18.76 8.29
C ARG A 76 -10.59 -17.72 8.46
N PRO A 77 -9.43 -18.06 9.05
CA PRO A 77 -8.27 -17.18 8.99
C PRO A 77 -7.84 -17.00 7.53
N VAL A 78 -8.06 -15.80 6.99
CA VAL A 78 -7.66 -15.40 5.64
C VAL A 78 -6.60 -14.30 5.76
N ASN A 79 -5.67 -14.20 4.80
CA ASN A 79 -4.63 -13.16 4.72
C ASN A 79 -5.15 -11.74 5.01
N ILE A 80 -4.29 -10.83 5.48
CA ILE A 80 -4.59 -9.46 5.94
C ILE A 80 -5.01 -8.48 4.81
N GLY A 81 -5.26 -8.99 3.60
CA GLY A 81 -5.58 -8.20 2.40
C GLY A 81 -4.40 -7.91 1.49
N GLU A 82 -3.23 -8.44 1.82
CA GLU A 82 -2.00 -8.37 1.03
C GLU A 82 -1.99 -9.42 -0.09
N ASN A 83 -2.98 -9.39 -0.97
CA ASN A 83 -3.09 -10.40 -2.03
C ASN A 83 -3.68 -9.85 -3.33
N LEU A 84 -3.47 -10.63 -4.40
CA LEU A 84 -4.00 -10.33 -5.73
C LEU A 84 -5.52 -10.13 -5.72
N GLN A 85 -6.24 -10.91 -4.91
CA GLN A 85 -7.68 -10.82 -4.75
C GLN A 85 -8.12 -9.40 -4.34
N ASN A 86 -7.50 -8.82 -3.30
CA ASN A 86 -7.79 -7.46 -2.87
C ASN A 86 -7.36 -6.40 -3.90
N PHE A 87 -6.26 -6.65 -4.61
CA PHE A 87 -5.83 -5.79 -5.72
C PHE A 87 -6.86 -5.72 -6.85
N ILE A 88 -7.41 -6.87 -7.25
CA ILE A 88 -8.49 -6.92 -8.24
C ILE A 88 -9.72 -6.16 -7.72
N PHE A 89 -10.08 -6.32 -6.44
CA PHE A 89 -11.18 -5.57 -5.84
C PHE A 89 -10.98 -4.05 -5.93
N ILE A 90 -9.82 -3.54 -5.52
CA ILE A 90 -9.50 -2.11 -5.57
C ILE A 90 -9.49 -1.60 -7.02
N TYR A 91 -9.00 -2.41 -7.97
CA TYR A 91 -9.05 -2.09 -9.40
C TYR A 91 -10.49 -1.94 -9.91
N LEU A 92 -11.35 -2.91 -9.61
CA LEU A 92 -12.77 -2.88 -9.96
C LEU A 92 -13.50 -1.71 -9.28
N LEU A 93 -13.13 -1.37 -8.05
CA LEU A 93 -13.65 -0.22 -7.33
C LEU A 93 -13.29 1.09 -8.04
N GLY A 94 -12.03 1.24 -8.47
CA GLY A 94 -11.59 2.37 -9.29
C GLY A 94 -12.33 2.45 -10.63
N ALA A 95 -12.54 1.33 -11.30
CA ALA A 95 -13.32 1.24 -12.54
C ALA A 95 -14.78 1.64 -12.31
N TYR A 96 -15.40 1.23 -11.19
CA TYR A 96 -16.74 1.65 -10.82
C TYR A 96 -16.81 3.16 -10.56
N LEU A 97 -15.88 3.71 -9.77
CA LEU A 97 -15.81 5.14 -9.49
C LEU A 97 -15.67 5.98 -10.77
N ARG A 98 -14.99 5.47 -11.80
CA ARG A 98 -14.88 6.13 -13.12
C ARG A 98 -16.24 6.33 -13.81
N ARG A 99 -17.23 5.49 -13.52
CA ARG A 99 -18.58 5.50 -14.12
C ARG A 99 -19.60 6.34 -13.33
N ILE A 100 -19.18 6.94 -12.23
CA ILE A 100 -20.05 7.78 -11.40
C ILE A 100 -19.83 9.25 -11.78
N ASP A 101 -20.91 10.01 -11.90
CA ASP A 101 -20.85 11.46 -11.97
C ASP A 101 -20.42 12.03 -10.61
N LYS A 102 -19.23 12.64 -10.58
CA LYS A 102 -18.62 13.20 -9.37
C LYS A 102 -18.85 14.71 -9.25
N SER A 103 -19.44 15.36 -10.26
CA SER A 103 -19.60 16.83 -10.31
C SER A 103 -20.36 17.40 -9.11
N LYS A 104 -21.23 16.61 -8.51
CA LYS A 104 -22.06 17.00 -7.35
C LYS A 104 -21.38 16.74 -6.00
N ILE A 105 -20.26 16.02 -5.96
CA ILE A 105 -19.60 15.62 -4.71
C ILE A 105 -18.60 16.71 -4.30
N LYS A 106 -18.98 17.57 -3.35
CA LYS A 106 -18.11 18.66 -2.86
C LYS A 106 -16.97 18.13 -1.99
N SER A 107 -15.77 18.69 -2.14
CA SER A 107 -14.57 18.31 -1.37
C SER A 107 -14.75 18.37 0.14
N LYS A 108 -15.58 19.31 0.64
CA LYS A 108 -15.89 19.38 2.08
C LYS A 108 -16.54 18.10 2.62
N TYR A 109 -17.45 17.49 1.87
CA TYR A 109 -18.12 16.25 2.30
C TYR A 109 -17.16 15.07 2.24
N ILE A 110 -16.32 15.01 1.20
CA ILE A 110 -15.28 13.98 1.09
C ILE A 110 -14.31 14.08 2.27
N LEU A 111 -13.85 15.29 2.60
CA LEU A 111 -12.97 15.53 3.73
C LEU A 111 -13.64 15.18 5.07
N SER A 112 -14.91 15.52 5.25
CA SER A 112 -15.68 15.11 6.43
C SER A 112 -15.76 13.59 6.55
N VAL A 113 -16.07 12.87 5.46
CA VAL A 113 -16.11 11.41 5.47
C VAL A 113 -14.73 10.82 5.81
N PHE A 114 -13.66 11.35 5.22
CA PHE A 114 -12.29 10.94 5.55
C PHE A 114 -12.01 11.12 7.05
N ILE A 115 -12.21 12.33 7.59
CA ILE A 115 -11.96 12.64 9.00
C ILE A 115 -12.80 11.76 9.91
N ILE A 116 -14.11 11.65 9.67
CA ILE A 116 -15.02 10.81 10.48
C ILE A 116 -14.55 9.35 10.46
N SER A 117 -14.21 8.80 9.30
CA SER A 117 -13.74 7.43 9.18
C SER A 117 -12.40 7.19 9.88
N THR A 118 -11.49 8.18 9.86
CA THR A 118 -10.20 8.15 10.57
C THR A 118 -10.40 8.27 12.08
N THR A 119 -11.24 9.19 12.55
CA THR A 119 -11.56 9.31 13.97
C THR A 119 -12.24 8.04 14.48
N LEU A 120 -13.19 7.48 13.71
CA LEU A 120 -13.91 6.27 14.10
C LEU A 120 -12.96 5.08 14.26
N ILE A 121 -12.05 4.84 13.31
CA ILE A 121 -11.09 3.73 13.44
C ILE A 121 -10.18 3.92 14.66
N LEU A 122 -9.70 5.15 14.92
CA LEU A 122 -8.84 5.44 16.06
C LEU A 122 -9.55 5.28 17.41
N VAL A 123 -10.80 5.71 17.52
CA VAL A 123 -11.62 5.56 18.73
C VAL A 123 -11.94 4.09 18.99
N LEU A 124 -12.29 3.32 17.95
CA LEU A 124 -12.52 1.88 18.09
C LEU A 124 -11.24 1.15 18.50
N MET A 125 -10.10 1.53 17.92
CA MET A 125 -8.80 0.98 18.31
C MET A 125 -8.48 1.29 19.77
N SER A 126 -8.61 2.54 20.22
CA SER A 126 -8.31 2.91 21.61
C SER A 126 -9.25 2.20 22.60
N PHE A 127 -10.53 2.08 22.27
CA PHE A 127 -11.50 1.34 23.08
C PHE A 127 -11.12 -0.14 23.21
N VAL A 128 -10.74 -0.81 22.11
CA VAL A 128 -10.34 -2.21 22.15
C VAL A 128 -9.03 -2.40 22.93
N ILE A 129 -8.04 -1.52 22.75
CA ILE A 129 -6.79 -1.55 23.51
C ILE A 129 -7.06 -1.43 25.01
N ALA A 130 -8.04 -0.62 25.43
CA ALA A 130 -8.38 -0.44 26.83
C ALA A 130 -9.02 -1.68 27.50
N ILE A 131 -9.57 -2.61 26.72
CA ILE A 131 -10.30 -3.79 27.24
C ILE A 131 -9.49 -5.09 27.07
N VAL A 132 -8.59 -5.13 26.09
CA VAL A 132 -7.82 -6.32 25.73
C VAL A 132 -6.54 -6.43 26.58
N ASN A 133 -6.22 -7.64 27.03
CA ASN A 133 -4.98 -7.93 27.75
C ASN A 133 -3.74 -7.56 26.92
N GLU A 134 -2.65 -7.14 27.58
CA GLU A 134 -1.40 -6.70 26.92
C GLU A 134 -0.88 -7.67 25.85
N LYS A 135 -0.96 -8.98 26.12
CA LYS A 135 -0.52 -10.03 25.19
C LYS A 135 -1.29 -10.07 23.86
N SER A 136 -2.49 -9.50 23.82
CA SER A 136 -3.40 -9.52 22.68
C SER A 136 -3.53 -8.17 21.97
N ILE A 137 -2.88 -7.12 22.49
CA ILE A 137 -2.91 -5.76 21.91
C ILE A 137 -2.40 -5.77 20.47
N SER A 138 -1.29 -6.45 20.18
CA SER A 138 -0.71 -6.50 18.83
C SER A 138 -1.69 -7.10 17.81
N THR A 139 -2.33 -8.22 18.16
CA THR A 139 -3.34 -8.87 17.32
C THR A 139 -4.56 -7.97 17.13
N ALA A 140 -5.02 -7.32 18.21
CA ALA A 140 -6.14 -6.39 18.15
C ALA A 140 -5.85 -5.20 17.22
N LEU A 141 -4.66 -4.60 17.33
CA LEU A 141 -4.21 -3.52 16.44
C LEU A 141 -4.17 -3.97 14.97
N GLN A 142 -3.65 -5.17 14.72
CA GLN A 142 -3.59 -5.72 13.37
C GLN A 142 -4.98 -5.85 12.74
N LEU A 143 -6.02 -6.24 13.49
CA LEU A 143 -7.40 -6.36 12.97
C LEU A 143 -7.95 -5.02 12.45
N PHE A 144 -7.63 -3.91 13.10
CA PHE A 144 -8.07 -2.60 12.64
C PHE A 144 -7.27 -2.11 11.43
N LEU A 145 -5.97 -2.37 11.39
CA LEU A 145 -5.08 -1.86 10.34
C LEU A 145 -5.04 -2.72 9.06
N GLN A 146 -5.86 -3.77 8.96
CA GLN A 146 -5.90 -4.64 7.78
C GLN A 146 -6.38 -3.90 6.53
N TYR A 147 -5.78 -4.21 5.38
CA TYR A 147 -6.18 -3.63 4.07
C TYR A 147 -7.61 -3.99 3.62
N ARG A 148 -8.29 -4.88 4.35
CA ARG A 148 -9.69 -5.27 4.13
C ARG A 148 -10.68 -4.55 5.03
N ASN A 149 -10.21 -3.73 5.96
CA ASN A 149 -11.10 -3.00 6.85
C ASN A 149 -11.99 -2.04 6.02
N PRO A 150 -13.32 -2.10 6.19
CA PRO A 150 -14.25 -1.17 5.54
C PRO A 150 -13.87 0.31 5.68
N LEU A 151 -13.39 0.70 6.86
CA LEU A 151 -12.97 2.08 7.13
C LEU A 151 -11.74 2.45 6.30
N ILE A 152 -10.81 1.51 6.09
CA ILE A 152 -9.63 1.73 5.25
C ILE A 152 -10.03 1.88 3.77
N TYR A 153 -11.01 1.11 3.28
CA TYR A 153 -11.55 1.32 1.93
C TYR A 153 -12.22 2.70 1.80
N ILE A 154 -13.02 3.11 2.78
CA ILE A 154 -13.67 4.44 2.80
C ILE A 154 -12.64 5.56 2.81
N GLN A 155 -11.59 5.44 3.63
CA GLN A 155 -10.49 6.41 3.69
C GLN A 155 -9.77 6.50 2.33
N SER A 156 -9.46 5.35 1.72
CA SER A 156 -8.77 5.27 0.42
C SER A 156 -9.59 5.90 -0.71
N VAL A 157 -10.89 5.59 -0.77
CA VAL A 157 -11.83 6.18 -1.76
C VAL A 157 -12.00 7.68 -1.52
N SER A 158 -12.14 8.11 -0.26
CA SER A 158 -12.25 9.52 0.09
C SER A 158 -11.00 10.29 -0.36
N LEU A 159 -9.81 9.77 -0.07
CA LEU A 159 -8.56 10.41 -0.48
C LEU A 159 -8.46 10.49 -2.01
N LEU A 160 -8.76 9.41 -2.73
CA LEU A 160 -8.78 9.41 -4.20
C LEU A 160 -9.75 10.45 -4.76
N LEU A 161 -10.99 10.51 -4.25
CA LEU A 161 -11.99 11.46 -4.70
C LEU A 161 -11.61 12.91 -4.38
N LEU A 162 -10.95 13.15 -3.24
CA LEU A 162 -10.43 14.46 -2.89
C LEU A 162 -9.42 14.94 -3.93
N PHE A 163 -8.49 14.07 -4.33
CA PHE A 163 -7.50 14.39 -5.36
C PHE A 163 -8.10 14.59 -6.74
N LEU A 164 -9.13 13.82 -7.11
CA LEU A 164 -9.84 13.98 -8.38
C LEU A 164 -10.66 15.28 -8.46
N ASN A 165 -11.00 15.87 -7.32
CA ASN A 165 -11.70 17.16 -7.26
C ASN A 165 -10.76 18.37 -7.35
N PHE A 166 -9.44 18.19 -7.20
CA PHE A 166 -8.50 19.29 -7.44
C PHE A 166 -8.39 19.57 -8.94
N HIS A 167 -8.19 20.85 -9.28
CA HIS A 167 -7.87 21.20 -10.66
C HIS A 167 -6.55 20.54 -11.06
N PRO A 168 -6.49 19.85 -12.21
CA PRO A 168 -5.26 19.25 -12.69
C PRO A 168 -4.23 20.36 -12.92
N PHE A 169 -3.04 20.18 -12.37
CA PHE A 169 -1.91 21.09 -12.57
C PHE A 169 -0.68 20.30 -12.97
N CYS A 170 0.23 20.94 -13.71
CA CYS A 170 1.49 20.35 -14.11
C CYS A 170 2.63 21.14 -13.47
N ASN A 171 3.46 20.46 -12.68
CA ASN A 171 4.66 21.05 -12.09
C ASN A 171 5.86 20.13 -12.35
N GLN A 172 6.88 20.65 -13.03
CA GLN A 172 8.02 19.85 -13.47
C GLN A 172 8.84 19.29 -12.30
N SER A 173 9.01 20.06 -11.22
CA SER A 173 9.74 19.62 -10.02
C SER A 173 9.01 18.49 -9.32
N LEU A 174 7.69 18.64 -9.12
CA LEU A 174 6.86 17.58 -8.52
C LEU A 174 6.84 16.33 -9.39
N ASN A 175 6.63 16.47 -10.70
CA ASN A 175 6.65 15.34 -11.63
C ASN A 175 8.01 14.63 -11.66
N SER A 176 9.11 15.37 -11.52
CA SER A 176 10.46 14.79 -11.41
C SER A 176 10.63 14.02 -10.10
N LEU A 177 10.12 14.55 -8.98
CA LEU A 177 10.18 13.88 -7.69
C LEU A 177 9.34 12.60 -7.66
N SER A 178 8.12 12.65 -8.19
CA SER A 178 7.18 11.52 -8.22
C SER A 178 7.71 10.30 -8.98
N LYS A 179 8.62 10.47 -9.94
CA LYS A 179 9.28 9.35 -10.64
C LYS A 179 10.05 8.42 -9.70
N ASN A 180 10.49 8.91 -8.55
CA ASN A 180 11.30 8.14 -7.60
C ASN A 180 10.47 7.39 -6.55
N VAL A 181 9.14 7.51 -6.55
CA VAL A 181 8.27 6.88 -5.54
C VAL A 181 8.47 5.36 -5.49
N PHE A 182 8.65 4.74 -6.65
CA PHE A 182 8.92 3.31 -6.73
C PHE A 182 10.27 2.93 -6.09
N SER A 183 11.30 3.74 -6.31
CA SER A 183 12.63 3.55 -5.73
C SER A 183 12.63 3.71 -4.21
N ILE A 184 11.86 4.68 -3.69
CA ILE A 184 11.65 4.86 -2.24
C ILE A 184 10.98 3.62 -1.65
N TYR A 185 9.90 3.14 -2.28
CA TYR A 185 9.20 1.91 -1.87
C TYR A 185 10.13 0.68 -1.84
N LEU A 186 10.91 0.47 -2.89
CA LEU A 186 11.84 -0.67 -2.97
C LEU A 186 12.92 -0.60 -1.88
N LEU A 187 13.44 0.59 -1.57
CA LEU A 187 14.43 0.75 -0.53
C LEU A 187 13.82 0.48 0.85
N SER A 188 12.65 1.07 1.16
CA SER A 188 12.01 0.90 2.46
C SER A 188 11.62 -0.56 2.71
N GLU A 189 11.02 -1.22 1.72
CA GLU A 189 10.64 -2.64 1.82
C GLU A 189 11.86 -3.57 1.76
N GLY A 190 12.90 -3.21 1.01
CA GLY A 190 14.12 -3.99 0.89
C GLY A 190 14.94 -4.04 2.17
N LEU A 191 14.94 -2.95 2.95
CA LEU A 191 15.57 -2.88 4.27
C LEU A 191 14.76 -3.64 5.35
N GLY A 192 13.47 -3.87 5.09
CA GLY A 192 12.62 -4.77 5.88
C GLY A 192 12.35 -4.28 7.30
N TYR A 193 11.95 -5.20 8.18
CA TYR A 193 11.43 -4.89 9.52
C TYR A 193 12.39 -4.06 10.40
N GLY A 194 13.71 -4.24 10.23
CA GLY A 194 14.71 -3.51 11.02
C GLY A 194 14.62 -1.99 10.87
N ILE A 195 14.38 -1.50 9.64
CA ILE A 195 14.24 -0.05 9.41
C ILE A 195 12.96 0.51 10.02
N TYR A 196 11.88 -0.28 10.02
CA TYR A 196 10.60 0.09 10.61
C TYR A 196 10.68 0.14 12.13
N THR A 197 11.35 -0.82 12.77
CA THR A 197 11.58 -0.79 14.23
C THR A 197 12.47 0.37 14.65
N LEU A 198 13.51 0.67 13.87
CA LEU A 198 14.37 1.82 14.13
C LEU A 198 13.56 3.11 14.04
N TRP A 199 12.81 3.28 12.96
CA TRP A 199 11.95 4.44 12.79
C TRP A 199 10.92 4.60 13.91
N ALA A 200 10.27 3.52 14.32
CA ALA A 200 9.33 3.52 15.45
C ALA A 200 10.00 3.98 16.75
N SER A 201 11.20 3.47 17.06
CA SER A 201 11.97 3.90 18.24
C SER A 201 12.36 5.38 18.19
N ILE A 202 12.67 5.93 17.01
CA ILE A 202 12.97 7.36 16.84
C ILE A 202 11.69 8.20 17.03
N MET A 203 10.56 7.73 16.51
CA MET A 203 9.26 8.40 16.67
C MET A 203 8.82 8.49 18.14
N GLU A 204 9.12 7.48 18.95
CA GLU A 204 8.86 7.50 20.41
C GLU A 204 9.69 8.58 21.13
N ILE A 205 10.91 8.84 20.66
CA ILE A 205 11.78 9.88 21.23
C ILE A 205 11.33 11.28 20.78
N SER A 206 11.10 11.45 19.48
CA SER A 206 10.66 12.73 18.91
C SER A 206 10.02 12.54 17.54
N ILE A 207 8.80 13.05 17.42
CA ILE A 207 8.04 13.08 16.15
C ILE A 207 8.85 13.80 15.06
N ILE A 208 9.54 14.88 15.40
CA ILE A 208 10.33 15.67 14.45
C ILE A 208 11.49 14.83 13.91
N LEU A 209 12.19 14.09 14.79
CA LEU A 209 13.28 13.20 14.38
C LEU A 209 12.77 12.04 13.52
N GLY A 210 11.64 11.44 13.88
CA GLY A 210 11.06 10.33 13.12
C GLY A 210 10.55 10.76 11.74
N LEU A 211 9.99 11.96 11.61
CA LEU A 211 9.66 12.55 10.31
C LEU A 211 10.92 12.87 9.50
N SER A 212 11.94 13.45 10.14
CA SER A 212 13.23 13.75 9.50
C SER A 212 13.90 12.48 8.95
N PHE A 213 13.78 11.38 9.68
CA PHE A 213 14.28 10.07 9.24
C PHE A 213 13.61 9.58 7.95
N ILE A 214 12.28 9.73 7.81
CA ILE A 214 11.57 9.37 6.57
C ILE A 214 12.07 10.21 5.39
N PHE A 215 12.24 11.53 5.59
CA PHE A 215 12.77 12.40 4.55
C PHE A 215 14.21 12.03 4.16
N LEU A 216 15.05 11.69 5.15
CA LEU A 216 16.41 11.22 4.91
C LEU A 216 16.42 9.92 4.10
N LEU A 217 15.64 8.92 4.50
CA LEU A 217 15.53 7.65 3.79
C LEU A 217 15.07 7.86 2.33
N SER A 218 14.08 8.74 2.14
CA SER A 218 13.56 9.10 0.82
C SER A 218 14.63 9.80 -0.03
N ALA A 219 15.41 10.72 0.56
CA ALA A 219 16.50 11.39 -0.12
C ALA A 219 17.60 10.41 -0.55
N ILE A 220 17.97 9.45 0.31
CA ILE A 220 18.92 8.38 -0.01
C ILE A 220 18.41 7.56 -1.20
N ALA A 221 17.14 7.14 -1.18
CA ALA A 221 16.55 6.38 -2.28
C ALA A 221 16.60 7.15 -3.61
N ILE A 222 16.29 8.45 -3.59
CA ILE A 222 16.35 9.32 -4.78
C ILE A 222 17.78 9.45 -5.30
N ILE A 223 18.78 9.61 -4.41
CA ILE A 223 20.19 9.70 -4.81
C ILE A 223 20.63 8.38 -5.46
N LEU A 224 20.30 7.24 -4.85
CA LEU A 224 20.62 5.93 -5.41
C LEU A 224 20.00 5.71 -6.79
N ASP A 225 18.74 6.12 -6.97
CA ASP A 225 18.07 5.99 -8.26
C ASP A 225 18.69 6.88 -9.35
N ARG A 226 19.12 8.10 -8.98
CA ARG A 226 19.87 8.98 -9.90
C ARG A 226 21.22 8.39 -10.31
N ILE A 227 21.96 7.82 -9.36
CA ILE A 227 23.23 7.13 -9.63
C ILE A 227 22.98 5.96 -10.60
N ARG A 228 21.98 5.12 -10.31
CA ARG A 228 21.57 4.01 -11.16
C ARG A 228 21.23 4.50 -12.57
N GLY A 229 20.41 5.54 -12.71
CA GLY A 229 20.05 6.13 -14.00
C GLY A 229 21.27 6.59 -14.82
N GLY A 230 22.25 7.24 -14.16
CA GLY A 230 23.49 7.67 -14.81
C GLY A 230 24.39 6.52 -15.29
N ILE A 231 24.43 5.41 -14.53
CA ILE A 231 25.17 4.21 -14.94
C ILE A 231 24.50 3.55 -16.16
N PHE A 232 23.17 3.38 -16.12
CA PHE A 232 22.42 2.75 -17.20
C PHE A 232 22.49 3.53 -18.51
N SER A 233 22.42 4.87 -18.46
CA SER A 233 22.53 5.70 -19.65
C SER A 233 23.91 5.56 -20.31
N LYS A 234 24.98 5.48 -19.50
CA LYS A 234 26.35 5.27 -19.98
C LYS A 234 26.53 3.90 -20.63
N ILE A 235 25.98 2.84 -20.02
CA ILE A 235 25.99 1.49 -20.61
C ILE A 235 25.24 1.45 -21.94
N MET A 236 24.06 2.07 -22.01
CA MET A 236 23.25 2.10 -23.23
C MET A 236 23.92 2.89 -24.35
N PHE A 237 24.61 3.99 -24.03
CA PHE A 237 25.43 4.74 -24.98
C PHE A 237 26.59 3.90 -25.54
N LEU A 238 27.29 3.15 -24.68
CA LEU A 238 28.37 2.24 -25.12
C LEU A 238 27.86 1.07 -25.97
N SER A 239 26.62 0.63 -25.74
CA SER A 239 25.97 -0.44 -26.51
C SER A 239 25.52 0.03 -27.91
N LYS A 240 25.07 1.27 -28.06
CA LYS A 240 24.64 1.85 -29.35
C LYS A 240 25.79 2.25 -30.28
N ASN A 241 27.01 2.42 -29.75
CA ASN A 241 28.19 2.83 -30.50
C ASN A 241 29.12 1.63 -30.87
N LYS A 242 28.60 0.40 -30.77
CA LYS A 242 29.18 -0.81 -31.35
C LYS A 242 28.29 -1.29 -32.48
#